data_AF-A0A2W1NXA4-F1
#
_entry.id   AF-A0A2W1NXA4-F1
#
_cell.length_a   1.000
_cell.length_b   1.000
_cell.length_c   1.000
_cell.angle_alpha   90.00
_cell.angle_beta   90.00
_cell.angle_gamma   90.00
#
_symmetry.space_group_name_H-M   'P 1'
#
loop_
_entity.id
_entity.type
_entity.pdbx_description
1 polymer ?
#
loop_
_entity_poly.entity_id
_entity_poly.type
_entity_poly.pdbx_seq_one_letter_code
_entity_poly.pdbx_strand_id
1 'polypeptide(L)'
;MASDKVEEQLAQRLTEGEMNAEDAEEAARRRLPVKTEIRIQAEIDPVVEETRRYRKMASEVDDRYAQYDRFVDRPRKASEQE
;
A
#
# COMPACT_ATOMS: atom_id res chain seq x y z
N MET A 1 -49.57 -33.29 29.76
CA MET A 1 -49.70 -32.05 30.56
C MET A 1 -48.57 -31.04 30.31
N ALA A 2 -47.29 -31.41 30.42
CA ALA A 2 -46.18 -30.47 30.16
C ALA A 2 -45.83 -30.30 28.66
N SER A 3 -45.92 -31.36 27.86
CA SER A 3 -45.67 -31.31 26.40
C SER A 3 -46.72 -30.46 25.69
N ASP A 4 -48.00 -30.71 26.00
CA ASP A 4 -49.14 -30.06 25.33
C ASP A 4 -49.10 -28.53 25.45
N LYS A 5 -48.73 -28.01 26.64
CA LYS A 5 -48.57 -26.56 26.85
C LYS A 5 -47.40 -25.96 26.08
N VAL A 6 -46.32 -26.72 25.88
CA VAL A 6 -45.16 -26.29 25.11
C VAL A 6 -45.49 -26.28 23.63
N GLU A 7 -46.23 -27.27 23.15
CA GLU A 7 -46.70 -27.36 21.77
C GLU A 7 -47.70 -26.22 21.45
N GLU A 8 -48.61 -25.91 22.36
CA GLU A 8 -49.57 -24.81 22.20
C GLU A 8 -48.87 -23.44 22.20
N GLN A 9 -47.89 -23.23 23.10
CA GLN A 9 -47.05 -22.02 23.10
C GLN A 9 -46.19 -21.89 21.84
N LEU A 10 -45.69 -23.02 21.31
CA LEU A 10 -44.91 -23.04 20.07
C LEU A 10 -45.81 -22.73 18.87
N ALA A 11 -46.99 -23.33 18.79
CA ALA A 11 -47.99 -23.07 17.76
C ALA A 11 -48.36 -21.58 17.76
N GLN A 12 -48.70 -21.03 18.94
CA GLN A 12 -49.05 -19.62 19.09
C GLN A 12 -47.93 -18.68 18.64
N ARG A 13 -46.66 -18.96 19.01
CA ARG A 13 -45.52 -18.15 18.56
C ARG A 13 -45.25 -18.26 17.06
N LEU A 14 -45.58 -19.38 16.42
CA LEU A 14 -45.39 -19.58 14.99
C LEU A 14 -46.53 -18.99 14.15
N THR A 15 -47.76 -18.94 14.66
CA THR A 15 -48.93 -18.37 13.94
C THR A 15 -49.20 -16.91 14.27
N GLU A 16 -48.95 -16.46 15.50
CA GLU A 16 -49.31 -15.12 15.99
C GLU A 16 -48.10 -14.27 16.39
N GLY A 17 -46.91 -14.87 16.49
CA GLY A 17 -45.69 -14.15 16.83
C GLY A 17 -45.19 -13.30 15.67
N GLU A 18 -44.85 -12.04 15.95
CA GLU A 18 -44.14 -11.18 14.99
C GLU A 18 -42.87 -11.91 14.52
N MET A 19 -42.81 -12.17 13.21
CA MET A 19 -41.61 -12.71 12.60
C MET A 19 -40.53 -11.64 12.80
N ASN A 20 -39.51 -11.93 13.62
CA ASN A 20 -38.34 -11.06 13.75
C ASN A 20 -37.64 -11.01 12.39
N ALA A 21 -38.09 -10.09 11.54
CA ALA A 21 -37.43 -9.75 10.31
C ALA A 21 -36.12 -9.08 10.72
N GLU A 22 -35.03 -9.86 10.69
CA GLU A 22 -33.70 -9.26 10.75
C GLU A 22 -33.64 -8.13 9.72
N ASP A 23 -33.07 -6.99 10.11
CA ASP A 23 -32.89 -5.86 9.21
C ASP A 23 -32.20 -6.37 7.94
N ALA A 24 -32.89 -6.23 6.80
CA ALA A 24 -32.46 -6.78 5.52
C ALA A 24 -31.05 -6.31 5.14
N GLU A 25 -30.68 -5.09 5.57
CA GLU A 25 -29.33 -4.57 5.37
C GLU A 25 -28.28 -5.31 6.22
N GLU A 26 -28.61 -5.64 7.46
CA GLU A 26 -27.70 -6.31 8.38
C GLU A 26 -27.47 -7.77 7.96
N ALA A 27 -28.54 -8.46 7.54
CA ALA A 27 -28.46 -9.79 6.96
C ALA A 27 -27.65 -9.81 5.65
N ALA A 28 -27.78 -8.79 4.81
CA ALA A 28 -26.99 -8.66 3.58
C ALA A 28 -25.49 -8.41 3.86
N ARG A 29 -25.17 -7.55 4.83
CA ARG A 29 -23.77 -7.29 5.26
C ARG A 29 -23.07 -8.56 5.78
N ARG A 30 -23.76 -9.42 6.53
CA ARG A 30 -23.19 -10.71 7.01
C ARG A 30 -22.97 -11.73 5.89
N ARG A 31 -23.79 -11.68 4.83
CA ARG A 31 -23.68 -12.57 3.66
C ARG A 31 -22.64 -12.12 2.65
N LEU A 32 -22.27 -10.84 2.65
CA LEU A 32 -21.20 -10.34 1.81
C LEU A 32 -19.89 -11.02 2.19
N PRO A 33 -19.21 -11.71 1.26
CA PRO A 33 -17.91 -12.29 1.55
C PRO A 33 -16.95 -11.16 1.94
N VAL A 34 -16.16 -11.41 2.99
CA VAL A 34 -15.08 -10.49 3.40
C VAL A 34 -14.22 -10.25 2.16
N LYS A 35 -14.02 -8.97 1.79
CA LYS A 35 -13.19 -8.61 0.63
C LYS A 35 -11.83 -9.26 0.81
N THR A 36 -11.56 -10.26 -0.02
CA THR A 36 -10.26 -10.90 -0.11
C THR A 36 -9.22 -9.84 -0.49
N GLU A 37 -8.07 -9.93 0.15
CA GLU A 37 -6.93 -9.00 0.16
C GLU A 37 -6.84 -8.04 -1.05
N ILE A 38 -6.80 -6.74 -0.76
CA ILE A 38 -6.50 -5.71 -1.76
C ILE A 38 -4.98 -5.64 -1.90
N ARG A 39 -4.43 -6.15 -3.01
CA ARG A 39 -3.01 -6.00 -3.35
C ARG A 39 -2.79 -4.67 -4.06
N ILE A 40 -2.12 -3.74 -3.42
CA ILE A 40 -1.72 -2.45 -4.02
C ILE A 40 -0.28 -2.59 -4.50
N GLN A 41 -0.05 -2.48 -5.81
CA GLN A 41 1.30 -2.42 -6.37
C GLN A 41 1.89 -1.02 -6.13
N ALA A 42 3.10 -0.94 -5.59
CA ALA A 42 3.79 0.34 -5.46
C ALA A 42 4.19 0.86 -6.85
N GLU A 43 3.79 2.09 -7.19
CA GLU A 43 4.11 2.72 -8.48
C GLU A 43 5.54 3.28 -8.53
N ILE A 44 6.09 3.67 -7.37
CA ILE A 44 7.40 4.33 -7.25
C ILE A 44 8.19 3.69 -6.10
N ASP A 45 9.43 3.28 -6.39
CA ASP A 45 10.37 2.79 -5.39
C ASP A 45 11.25 3.95 -4.87
N PRO A 46 11.14 4.33 -3.58
CA PRO A 46 11.92 5.43 -3.01
C PRO A 46 13.43 5.17 -3.05
N VAL A 47 13.87 3.92 -2.93
CA VAL A 47 15.29 3.56 -2.90
C VAL A 47 15.93 3.82 -4.26
N VAL A 48 15.22 3.48 -5.34
CA VAL A 48 15.69 3.71 -6.71
C VAL A 48 15.81 5.21 -6.99
N GLU A 49 14.83 6.00 -6.58
CA GLU A 49 14.83 7.45 -6.77
C GLU A 49 15.95 8.15 -5.98
N GLU A 50 16.15 7.76 -4.73
CA GLU A 50 17.27 8.25 -3.92
C GLU A 50 18.61 7.89 -4.56
N THR A 51 18.79 6.62 -4.96
CA THR A 51 20.02 6.15 -5.59
C THR A 51 20.34 6.92 -6.87
N ARG A 52 19.32 7.20 -7.70
CA ARG A 52 19.47 8.04 -8.91
C ARG A 52 19.96 9.44 -8.56
N ARG A 53 19.40 10.06 -7.52
CA ARG A 53 19.81 11.40 -7.07
C ARG A 53 21.25 11.41 -6.56
N TYR A 54 21.64 10.44 -5.73
CA TYR A 54 23.01 10.35 -5.23
C TYR A 54 24.03 10.14 -6.35
N ARG A 55 23.73 9.29 -7.34
CA ARG A 55 24.61 9.12 -8.51
C ARG A 55 24.79 10.41 -9.30
N LYS A 56 23.70 11.17 -9.49
CA LYS A 56 23.76 12.47 -10.18
C LYS A 56 24.64 13.47 -9.43
N MET A 57 24.48 13.56 -8.10
CA MET A 57 25.35 14.42 -7.28
C MET A 57 26.82 14.00 -7.38
N ALA A 58 27.10 12.69 -7.40
CA ALA A 58 28.46 12.18 -7.55
C ALA A 58 29.09 12.55 -8.91
N SER A 59 28.35 12.39 -10.02
CA SER A 59 28.85 12.77 -11.35
C SER A 59 29.14 14.26 -11.47
N GLU A 60 28.29 15.11 -10.89
CA GLU A 60 28.50 16.56 -10.88
C GLU A 60 29.78 16.95 -10.10
N VAL A 61 30.09 16.22 -9.03
CA VAL A 61 31.32 16.43 -8.26
C VAL A 61 32.53 15.98 -9.06
N ASP A 62 32.49 14.78 -9.64
CA ASP A 62 33.58 14.21 -10.44
C ASP A 62 33.92 15.10 -11.65
N ASP A 63 32.90 15.58 -12.38
CA ASP A 63 33.06 16.49 -13.52
C ASP A 63 33.77 17.79 -13.12
N ARG A 64 33.49 18.34 -11.93
CA ARG A 64 34.16 19.56 -11.44
C ARG A 64 35.63 19.31 -11.13
N TYR A 65 35.96 18.17 -10.54
CA TYR A 65 37.36 17.82 -10.29
C TYR A 65 38.11 17.54 -11.59
N ALA A 66 37.50 16.82 -12.53
CA ALA A 66 38.06 16.60 -13.85
C ALA A 66 38.34 17.93 -14.59
N GLN A 67 37.48 18.93 -14.43
CA GLN A 67 37.73 20.28 -14.96
C GLN A 67 38.92 20.95 -14.26
N TYR A 68 38.98 20.90 -12.93
CA TYR A 68 40.08 21.47 -12.17
C TYR A 68 41.44 20.88 -12.57
N ASP A 69 41.54 19.56 -12.68
CA ASP A 69 42.78 18.88 -13.07
C ASP A 69 43.25 19.33 -14.45
N ARG A 70 42.33 19.50 -15.41
CA ARG A 70 42.64 20.03 -16.74
C ARG A 70 43.21 21.45 -16.68
N PHE A 71 42.76 22.29 -15.75
CA PHE A 71 43.28 23.65 -15.59
C PHE A 71 44.67 23.66 -14.94
N VAL A 72 44.94 22.75 -13.99
CA VAL A 72 46.23 22.66 -13.28
C VAL A 72 47.32 22.00 -14.12
N ASP A 73 46.97 20.99 -14.91
CA ASP A 73 47.94 20.25 -15.72
C ASP A 73 48.33 20.97 -17.02
N ARG A 74 47.46 21.85 -17.54
CA ARG A 74 47.73 22.67 -18.74
C ARG A 74 49.01 23.53 -18.62
N PRO A 75 49.21 24.31 -17.54
CA PRO A 75 50.41 25.13 -17.39
C PRO A 75 51.66 24.32 -17.06
N ARG A 76 51.56 23.19 -16.34
CA ARG A 76 52.72 22.33 -16.02
C ARG A 76 53.35 21.70 -17.26
N LYS A 77 52.51 21.19 -18.18
CA LYS A 77 53.02 20.60 -19.43
C LYS A 77 53.62 21.63 -20.39
N ALA A 78 53.24 22.89 -20.29
CA ALA A 78 53.80 23.97 -21.10
C ALA A 78 55.21 24.38 -20.62
N SER A 79 55.46 24.32 -19.31
CA SER A 79 56.78 24.63 -18.72
C SER A 79 57.78 23.48 -18.76
N GLU A 80 57.32 22.24 -18.99
CA GLU A 80 58.18 21.04 -19.13
C GLU A 80 58.68 20.82 -20.57
N GLN A 81 58.15 21.57 -21.55
CA GLN A 81 58.49 21.47 -22.97
C GLN A 81 59.43 22.60 -23.45
N GLU A 82 59.87 23.47 -22.54
CA GLU A 82 60.84 24.55 -22.75
C GLU A 82 62.16 24.21 -22.06
#